data_AF-A0A9P8K539-F1
#
_entry.id   AF-A0A9P8K539-F1
#
_cell.length_a   1.000
_cell.length_b   1.000
_cell.length_c   1.000
_cell.angle_alpha   90.00
_cell.angle_beta   90.00
_cell.angle_gamma   90.00
#
_symmetry.space_group_name_H-M   'P 1'
#
loop_
_entity.id
_entity.type
_entity.pdbx_description
1 polymer ?
#
loop_
_entity_poly.entity_id
_entity_poly.type
_entity_poly.pdbx_seq_one_letter_code
_entity_poly.pdbx_strand_id
1 'polypeptide(L)'
;MLTLTPKTVKGRCLSEGYASGPLLYSQTPLSFWGGVDPATGIVIDQHHPLAGSSLAGKILAIPSGRGSCSGSGVLLELILNGNAPAGFIFEREELILTLGTIIAVEFFEKSVPIVQVESDEFAELAGHALVQITNGTVEVNPTSLSNERLAKDKTPLPAINLTELDHAMLRGEHGKAVQVAARVVSRVAEIQAATELIDITQAHIDGCIYTGPATLLFAQRLCDWGAKVRIPATLNSISIDRQRWRDQGIDAALGDPSGLLADAYVALGAKPTYTCAPYLLDTAPKEGEQIMWAESNAVVFANSVLGSRSIKCPDFLDICVALTGRAPNCGAHITAQRRPQVMIDITPDIDGDDSLFPVLGYLVGEIAANRIPLVTGLENMDVSRDDLKAFGAAFATTSSAPMFHIAGKTPEAINPSLEQWVSTAPIVKATKADLASVWSRLDKAAETKIDLISLGNPHFSYEEMARLCQLCEGRTKSPDVAVIVTCGRDTYARACKDGLMPKLEEFGVQPVTDTCWCMIGEPLIHPLVRTIMTNSAKFAHYGGGLTKRNMRFASLAGCVEAACVGKSRKVIPDWLS
;
A
#
# COMPACT_ATOMS: atom_id res chain seq x y z
N MET A 1 12.82 22.52 25.41
CA MET A 1 14.25 22.88 25.61
C MET A 1 15.07 21.80 24.94
N LEU A 2 16.08 22.16 24.14
CA LEU A 2 16.96 21.16 23.51
C LEU A 2 17.93 20.61 24.56
N THR A 3 17.97 19.29 24.74
CA THR A 3 18.93 18.62 25.62
C THR A 3 20.24 18.49 24.85
N LEU A 4 21.39 18.88 25.43
CA LEU A 4 22.72 18.83 24.77
C LEU A 4 23.62 17.70 25.32
N THR A 5 23.12 16.88 26.24
CA THR A 5 23.89 15.78 26.83
C THR A 5 24.14 14.69 25.78
N PRO A 6 25.40 14.28 25.57
CA PRO A 6 25.73 13.14 24.72
C PRO A 6 25.13 11.85 25.29
N LYS A 7 24.50 11.05 24.45
CA LYS A 7 24.01 9.71 24.82
C LYS A 7 24.15 8.76 23.63
N THR A 8 24.41 7.50 23.95
CA THR A 8 24.49 6.41 22.98
C THR A 8 23.34 5.45 23.22
N VAL A 9 22.61 5.12 22.14
CA VAL A 9 21.53 4.15 22.07
C VAL A 9 21.96 3.02 21.14
N LYS A 10 21.76 1.77 21.54
CA LYS A 10 22.08 0.61 20.70
C LYS A 10 20.78 -0.01 20.20
N GLY A 11 20.63 -0.04 18.88
CA GLY A 11 19.48 -0.66 18.24
C GLY A 11 19.86 -1.81 17.31
N ARG A 12 18.84 -2.44 16.76
CA ARG A 12 18.97 -3.43 15.70
C ARG A 12 19.31 -2.73 14.38
N CYS A 13 20.44 -3.07 13.77
CA CYS A 13 20.84 -2.54 12.47
C CYS A 13 20.03 -3.21 11.35
N LEU A 14 19.19 -2.43 10.66
CA LEU A 14 18.40 -2.92 9.52
C LEU A 14 19.15 -2.68 8.20
N SER A 15 19.77 -1.51 8.07
CA SER A 15 20.66 -1.14 6.96
C SER A 15 21.96 -0.56 7.52
N GLU A 16 23.08 -1.08 7.05
CA GLU A 16 24.41 -0.65 7.49
C GLU A 16 24.76 0.74 6.92
N GLY A 17 25.70 1.42 7.57
CA GLY A 17 26.20 2.69 7.10
C GLY A 17 26.52 3.68 8.20
N TYR A 18 26.85 4.88 7.75
CA TYR A 18 27.18 6.02 8.58
C TYR A 18 26.45 7.27 8.09
N ALA A 19 25.86 8.01 9.02
CA ALA A 19 25.24 9.29 8.72
C ALA A 19 25.21 10.19 9.95
N SER A 20 25.29 11.50 9.75
CA SER A 20 25.00 12.48 10.79
C SER A 20 24.19 13.64 10.23
N GLY A 21 23.34 14.23 11.06
CA GLY A 21 22.50 15.35 10.65
C GLY A 21 21.53 15.80 11.71
N PRO A 22 20.81 16.91 11.47
CA PRO A 22 19.77 17.39 12.37
C PRO A 22 18.68 16.33 12.56
N LEU A 23 18.16 16.20 13.78
CA LEU A 23 17.06 15.29 14.08
C LEU A 23 15.73 15.87 13.57
N LEU A 24 14.98 15.07 12.82
CA LEU A 24 13.57 15.31 12.53
C LEU A 24 12.76 14.19 13.20
N TYR A 25 12.03 14.54 14.27
CA TYR A 25 11.36 13.57 15.13
C TYR A 25 9.83 13.71 15.06
N SER A 26 9.13 12.59 15.03
CA SER A 26 7.68 12.54 15.23
C SER A 26 7.27 11.26 15.96
N GLN A 27 6.18 11.32 16.72
CA GLN A 27 5.49 10.13 17.26
C GLN A 27 4.39 9.63 16.31
N THR A 28 4.24 10.23 15.14
CA THR A 28 3.28 9.81 14.12
C THR A 28 4.00 9.04 13.02
N PRO A 29 3.50 7.86 12.60
CA PRO A 29 4.04 7.17 11.43
C PRO A 29 3.81 7.97 10.13
N LEU A 30 4.78 7.92 9.21
CA LEU A 30 4.74 8.69 7.96
C LEU A 30 4.56 7.77 6.75
N SER A 31 3.64 8.14 5.84
CA SER A 31 3.54 7.51 4.52
C SER A 31 4.48 8.20 3.55
N PHE A 32 5.39 7.45 2.93
CA PHE A 32 6.20 7.99 1.84
C PHE A 32 5.38 8.08 0.55
N TRP A 33 4.56 7.07 0.28
CA TRP A 33 3.58 7.12 -0.81
C TRP A 33 2.49 8.15 -0.52
N GLY A 34 2.36 9.17 -1.38
CA GLY A 34 1.38 10.25 -1.24
C GLY A 34 1.61 11.21 -0.05
N GLY A 35 2.66 11.01 0.75
CA GLY A 35 2.97 11.82 1.92
C GLY A 35 4.34 12.51 1.91
N VAL A 36 5.23 12.13 0.99
CA VAL A 36 6.51 12.81 0.72
C VAL A 36 6.64 13.04 -0.78
N ASP A 37 7.01 14.26 -1.17
CA ASP A 37 7.32 14.59 -2.56
C ASP A 37 8.72 14.06 -2.94
N PRO A 38 8.86 13.09 -3.87
CA PRO A 38 10.14 12.51 -4.25
C PRO A 38 11.11 13.50 -4.92
N ALA A 39 10.59 14.57 -5.54
CA ALA A 39 11.40 15.56 -6.24
C ALA A 39 12.05 16.59 -5.30
N THR A 40 11.43 16.83 -4.14
CA THR A 40 11.86 17.88 -3.20
C THR A 40 12.24 17.36 -1.81
N GLY A 41 11.83 16.14 -1.45
CA GLY A 41 11.97 15.58 -0.11
C GLY A 41 11.09 16.27 0.93
N ILE A 42 10.07 17.04 0.52
CA ILE A 42 9.15 17.75 1.43
C ILE A 42 8.02 16.81 1.85
N VAL A 43 7.68 16.80 3.14
CA VAL A 43 6.49 16.11 3.66
C VAL A 43 5.23 16.87 3.21
N ILE A 44 4.41 16.22 2.38
CA ILE A 44 3.17 16.78 1.81
C ILE A 44 1.90 16.22 2.46
N ASP A 45 2.02 15.20 3.31
CA ASP A 45 0.91 14.69 4.13
C ASP A 45 0.42 15.77 5.10
N GLN A 46 -0.72 16.38 4.78
CA GLN A 46 -1.32 17.48 5.54
C GLN A 46 -1.80 17.05 6.93
N HIS A 47 -1.91 15.75 7.19
CA HIS A 47 -2.31 15.21 8.49
C HIS A 47 -1.11 14.90 9.39
N HIS A 48 0.12 14.99 8.86
CA HIS A 48 1.32 14.64 9.60
C HIS A 48 1.93 15.85 10.31
N PRO A 49 2.43 15.72 11.56
CA PRO A 49 3.08 16.82 12.28
C PRO A 49 4.31 17.43 11.59
N LEU A 50 4.91 16.69 10.65
CA LEU A 50 6.08 17.13 9.88
C LEU A 50 5.73 17.83 8.56
N ALA A 51 4.44 18.06 8.26
CA ALA A 51 4.01 18.71 7.01
C ALA A 51 4.80 19.99 6.72
N GLY A 52 5.29 20.13 5.49
CA GLY A 52 6.11 21.25 5.03
C GLY A 52 7.60 21.16 5.39
N SER A 53 8.03 20.17 6.19
CA SER A 53 9.44 19.95 6.50
C SER A 53 10.15 19.20 5.37
N SER A 54 11.37 19.62 5.03
CA SER A 54 12.27 18.85 4.16
C SER A 54 12.97 17.73 4.94
N LEU A 55 13.06 16.55 4.34
CA LEU A 55 13.76 15.37 4.84
C LEU A 55 15.26 15.35 4.49
N ALA A 56 15.65 16.06 3.41
CA ALA A 56 16.96 15.96 2.81
C ALA A 56 18.09 16.24 3.82
N GLY A 57 19.03 15.30 3.95
CA GLY A 57 20.21 15.44 4.80
C GLY A 57 19.95 15.39 6.32
N LYS A 58 18.73 15.08 6.76
CA LYS A 58 18.37 14.96 8.18
C LYS A 58 18.34 13.50 8.64
N ILE A 59 18.41 13.28 9.95
CA ILE A 59 18.09 11.97 10.55
C ILE A 59 16.60 11.96 10.87
N LEU A 60 15.84 11.07 10.23
CA LEU A 60 14.40 10.95 10.44
C LEU A 60 14.12 9.88 11.51
N ALA A 61 13.49 10.29 12.63
CA ALA A 61 13.03 9.40 13.68
C ALA A 61 11.49 9.39 13.72
N ILE A 62 10.89 8.25 13.35
CA ILE A 62 9.44 8.03 13.33
C ILE A 62 9.11 6.62 13.85
N PRO A 63 7.88 6.34 14.32
CA PRO A 63 7.57 5.01 14.85
C PRO A 63 7.77 3.89 13.82
N SER A 64 7.29 4.13 12.60
CA SER A 64 7.43 3.27 11.44
C SER A 64 7.01 4.04 10.18
N GLY A 65 7.22 3.45 9.01
CA GLY A 65 6.43 3.80 7.82
C GLY A 65 4.95 3.41 8.01
N ARG A 66 4.04 4.01 7.24
CA ARG A 66 2.64 3.57 7.10
C ARG A 66 2.18 3.66 5.64
N GLY A 67 1.05 3.03 5.32
CA GLY A 67 0.41 3.14 4.01
C GLY A 67 0.83 2.06 3.00
N SER A 68 0.95 2.47 1.72
CA SER A 68 1.17 1.60 0.57
C SER A 68 2.58 0.99 0.54
N CYS A 69 2.69 -0.19 -0.07
CA CYS A 69 3.94 -0.91 -0.32
C CYS A 69 4.92 -0.13 -1.22
N SER A 70 4.39 0.80 -2.03
CA SER A 70 5.14 1.66 -2.94
C SER A 70 5.99 2.75 -2.28
N GLY A 71 6.02 2.80 -0.95
CA GLY A 71 6.94 3.67 -0.20
C GLY A 71 8.42 3.38 -0.48
N SER A 72 8.78 2.12 -0.79
CA SER A 72 10.16 1.73 -1.15
C SER A 72 10.63 2.39 -2.46
N GLY A 73 9.75 2.48 -3.46
CA GLY A 73 10.01 3.16 -4.74
C GLY A 73 10.23 4.66 -4.59
N VAL A 74 9.38 5.32 -3.78
CA VAL A 74 9.55 6.74 -3.44
C VAL A 74 10.87 6.98 -2.72
N LEU A 75 11.24 6.10 -1.78
CA LEU A 75 12.53 6.23 -1.09
C LEU A 75 13.72 6.03 -2.03
N LEU A 76 13.67 5.05 -2.92
CA LEU A 76 14.73 4.83 -3.90
C LEU A 76 14.92 6.09 -4.78
N GLU A 77 13.82 6.69 -5.23
CA GLU A 77 13.83 7.95 -5.98
C GLU A 77 14.48 9.09 -5.17
N LEU A 78 14.08 9.26 -3.91
CA LEU A 78 14.69 10.25 -3.02
C LEU A 78 16.21 10.02 -2.85
N ILE A 79 16.66 8.77 -2.73
CA ILE A 79 18.07 8.43 -2.57
C ILE A 79 18.85 8.79 -3.85
N LEU A 80 18.35 8.41 -5.02
CA LEU A 80 19.05 8.66 -6.29
C LEU A 80 19.06 10.14 -6.66
N ASN A 81 18.05 10.91 -6.25
CA ASN A 81 17.99 12.36 -6.46
C ASN A 81 18.69 13.19 -5.38
N GLY A 82 19.21 12.56 -4.31
CA GLY A 82 19.90 13.26 -3.22
C GLY A 82 18.98 14.02 -2.25
N ASN A 83 17.69 13.68 -2.23
CA ASN A 83 16.67 14.31 -1.38
C ASN A 83 16.24 13.44 -0.18
N ALA A 84 16.80 12.23 -0.03
CA ALA A 84 16.50 11.35 1.08
C ALA A 84 17.00 11.88 2.44
N PRO A 85 16.41 11.42 3.56
CA PRO A 85 17.06 11.47 4.85
C PRO A 85 18.49 10.92 4.77
N ALA A 86 19.40 11.50 5.56
CA ALA A 86 20.75 10.97 5.72
C ALA A 86 20.74 9.61 6.43
N GLY A 87 19.74 9.35 7.29
CA GLY A 87 19.55 8.09 7.98
C GLY A 87 18.19 8.02 8.68
N PHE A 88 17.80 6.81 9.08
CA PHE A 88 16.52 6.56 9.76
C PHE A 88 16.69 5.92 11.13
N ILE A 89 15.78 6.28 12.03
CA ILE A 89 15.57 5.60 13.31
C ILE A 89 14.10 5.23 13.42
N PHE A 90 13.82 3.94 13.60
CA PHE A 90 12.46 3.42 13.79
C PHE A 90 12.25 2.91 15.21
N GLU A 91 11.05 3.14 15.74
CA GLU A 91 10.61 2.54 17.02
C GLU A 91 10.21 1.07 16.82
N ARG A 92 9.59 0.76 15.68
CA ARG A 92 8.98 -0.54 15.39
C ARG A 92 9.62 -1.15 14.17
N GLU A 93 9.31 -2.42 13.94
CA GLU A 93 9.73 -3.11 12.74
C GLU A 93 9.20 -2.41 11.48
N GLU A 94 10.11 -2.13 10.54
CA GLU A 94 9.82 -1.39 9.33
C GLU A 94 10.53 -2.08 8.16
N LEU A 95 9.75 -2.61 7.21
CA LEU A 95 10.30 -3.30 6.04
C LEU A 95 10.19 -2.48 4.76
N ILE A 96 9.23 -1.56 4.64
CA ILE A 96 8.93 -0.89 3.38
C ILE A 96 10.06 0.08 3.01
N LEU A 97 10.38 1.00 3.91
CA LEU A 97 11.48 1.94 3.72
C LEU A 97 12.83 1.22 3.81
N THR A 98 12.96 0.24 4.69
CA THR A 98 14.17 -0.59 4.78
C THR A 98 14.51 -1.24 3.44
N LEU A 99 13.52 -1.81 2.73
CA LEU A 99 13.76 -2.40 1.42
C LEU A 99 14.24 -1.39 0.39
N GLY A 100 13.69 -0.17 0.38
CA GLY A 100 14.17 0.91 -0.51
C GLY A 100 15.68 1.17 -0.35
N THR A 101 16.19 1.12 0.88
CA THR A 101 17.64 1.24 1.15
C THR A 101 18.43 0.01 0.75
N ILE A 102 17.90 -1.20 0.93
CA ILE A 102 18.56 -2.45 0.49
C ILE A 102 18.71 -2.45 -1.03
N ILE A 103 17.67 -2.06 -1.78
CA ILE A 103 17.73 -1.94 -3.23
C ILE A 103 18.76 -0.89 -3.65
N ALA A 104 18.81 0.26 -2.96
CA ALA A 104 19.81 1.29 -3.22
C ALA A 104 21.25 0.77 -3.05
N VAL A 105 21.51 -0.07 -2.04
CA VAL A 105 22.81 -0.69 -1.82
C VAL A 105 23.12 -1.73 -2.90
N GLU A 106 22.20 -2.67 -3.13
CA GLU A 106 22.42 -3.84 -3.99
C GLU A 106 22.49 -3.51 -5.49
N PHE A 107 21.77 -2.46 -5.93
CA PHE A 107 21.69 -2.08 -7.34
C PHE A 107 22.49 -0.83 -7.70
N PHE A 108 22.71 0.08 -6.74
CA PHE A 108 23.24 1.42 -7.01
C PHE A 108 24.40 1.84 -6.10
N GLU A 109 24.85 0.96 -5.19
CA GLU A 109 25.97 1.23 -4.27
C GLU A 109 25.76 2.49 -3.42
N LYS A 110 24.49 2.82 -3.11
CA LYS A 110 24.09 3.95 -2.25
C LYS A 110 23.61 3.42 -0.90
N SER A 111 24.28 3.84 0.18
CA SER A 111 23.97 3.41 1.55
C SER A 111 23.23 4.50 2.30
N VAL A 112 22.11 4.15 2.94
CA VAL A 112 21.44 4.96 3.95
C VAL A 112 21.26 4.08 5.19
N PRO A 113 21.86 4.44 6.35
CA PRO A 113 21.79 3.62 7.55
C PRO A 113 20.39 3.67 8.18
N ILE A 114 19.96 2.53 8.70
CA ILE A 114 18.69 2.38 9.40
C ILE A 114 18.92 1.59 10.69
N VAL A 115 18.40 2.14 11.79
CA VAL A 115 18.41 1.51 13.11
C VAL A 115 17.01 1.43 13.67
N GLN A 116 16.63 0.27 14.20
CA GLN A 116 15.44 0.11 15.03
C GLN A 116 15.85 0.13 16.50
N VAL A 117 15.20 0.95 17.32
CA VAL A 117 15.46 1.10 18.77
C VAL A 117 14.20 0.77 19.56
N GLU A 118 14.34 0.48 20.86
CA GLU A 118 13.18 0.18 21.71
C GLU A 118 12.34 1.45 21.99
N SER A 119 11.06 1.27 22.35
CA SER A 119 10.12 2.40 22.54
C SER A 119 10.61 3.46 23.53
N ASP A 120 11.19 3.04 24.66
CA ASP A 120 11.71 3.96 25.67
C ASP A 120 12.90 4.77 25.11
N GLU A 121 13.81 4.12 24.40
CA GLU A 121 14.97 4.76 23.77
C GLU A 121 14.54 5.69 22.63
N PHE A 122 13.51 5.31 21.87
CA PHE A 122 12.93 6.14 20.82
C PHE A 122 12.34 7.43 21.39
N ALA A 123 11.57 7.33 22.47
CA ALA A 123 10.93 8.48 23.12
C ALA A 123 11.97 9.49 23.64
N GLU A 124 13.12 9.00 24.10
CA GLU A 124 14.24 9.82 24.57
C GLU A 124 14.96 10.60 23.46
N LEU A 125 14.77 10.25 22.18
CA LEU A 125 15.32 11.06 21.07
C LEU A 125 14.65 12.43 20.98
N ALA A 126 13.44 12.58 21.52
CA ALA A 126 12.69 13.82 21.45
C ALA A 126 13.46 14.99 22.10
N GLY A 127 13.61 16.08 21.35
CA GLY A 127 14.27 17.30 21.85
C GLY A 127 15.80 17.30 21.75
N HIS A 128 16.41 16.32 21.09
CA HIS A 128 17.82 16.37 20.70
C HIS A 128 18.00 17.08 19.34
N ALA A 129 19.15 17.74 19.14
CA ALA A 129 19.37 18.58 17.95
C ALA A 129 20.12 17.83 16.84
N LEU A 130 21.19 17.12 17.19
CA LEU A 130 22.08 16.44 16.25
C LEU A 130 22.12 14.95 16.56
N VAL A 131 22.06 14.11 15.52
CA VAL A 131 22.20 12.66 15.66
C VAL A 131 23.24 12.14 14.69
N GLN A 132 24.01 11.15 15.16
CA GLN A 132 24.91 10.33 14.36
C GLN A 132 24.47 8.87 14.44
N ILE A 133 24.47 8.18 13.31
CA ILE A 133 24.19 6.74 13.19
C ILE A 133 25.44 6.05 12.67
N THR A 134 25.87 4.98 13.34
CA THR A 134 26.97 4.10 12.90
C THR A 134 26.60 2.64 13.16
N ASN A 135 26.31 1.87 12.10
CA ASN A 135 26.10 0.42 12.13
C ASN A 135 25.27 -0.09 13.35
N GLY A 136 24.03 0.38 13.51
CA GLY A 136 23.16 -0.02 14.62
C GLY A 136 23.28 0.81 15.90
N THR A 137 24.28 1.69 15.99
CA THR A 137 24.45 2.60 17.12
C THR A 137 23.96 4.00 16.75
N VAL A 138 23.19 4.62 17.65
CA VAL A 138 22.70 5.99 17.54
C VAL A 138 23.34 6.83 18.64
N GLU A 139 24.00 7.93 18.26
CA GLU A 139 24.59 8.90 19.18
C GLU A 139 23.83 10.22 19.05
N VAL A 140 23.22 10.67 20.14
CA VAL A 140 22.55 11.97 20.20
C VAL A 140 23.49 13.01 20.80
N ASN A 141 23.58 14.17 20.14
CA ASN A 141 24.55 15.24 20.40
C ASN A 141 26.00 14.73 20.61
N PRO A 142 26.56 14.01 19.63
CA PRO A 142 27.91 13.48 19.74
C PRO A 142 28.92 14.62 20.00
N THR A 143 29.88 14.38 20.89
CA THR A 143 30.96 15.33 21.21
C THR A 143 31.94 15.51 20.06
N SER A 144 32.00 14.55 19.13
CA SER A 144 32.75 14.62 17.88
C SER A 144 32.04 13.81 16.80
N LEU A 145 31.99 14.34 15.58
CA LEU A 145 31.57 13.56 14.41
C LEU A 145 32.76 12.73 13.91
N SER A 146 32.56 11.42 13.76
CA SER A 146 33.59 10.52 13.25
C SER A 146 33.08 9.84 11.98
N ASN A 147 33.80 9.99 10.87
CA ASN A 147 33.51 9.24 9.64
C ASN A 147 34.11 7.82 9.66
N GLU A 148 34.60 7.35 10.80
CA GLU A 148 35.19 6.02 10.91
C GLU A 148 34.10 4.97 10.75
N ARG A 149 34.19 4.19 9.66
CA ARG A 149 33.44 2.94 9.55
C ARG A 149 33.93 2.04 10.67
N LEU A 150 33.16 1.94 11.76
CA LEU A 150 33.39 0.92 12.77
C LEU A 150 33.51 -0.43 12.05
N ALA A 151 34.56 -1.18 12.40
CA ALA A 151 34.80 -2.50 11.84
C ALA A 151 33.53 -3.36 11.98
N LYS A 152 33.22 -4.15 10.95
CA LYS A 152 32.07 -5.06 10.92
C LYS A 152 31.90 -5.72 12.28
N ASP A 153 30.79 -5.45 12.96
CA ASP A 153 30.34 -6.38 13.97
C ASP A 153 29.78 -7.57 13.20
N LYS A 154 30.64 -8.59 12.99
CA LYS A 154 30.28 -9.85 12.34
C LYS A 154 29.42 -10.68 13.31
N THR A 155 28.42 -10.08 13.94
CA THR A 155 27.41 -10.84 14.66
C THR A 155 26.69 -11.63 13.58
N PRO A 156 26.91 -12.96 13.47
CA PRO A 156 26.28 -13.74 12.43
C PRO A 156 24.78 -13.59 12.63
N LEU A 157 24.09 -13.11 11.62
CA LEU A 157 22.64 -13.16 11.63
C LEU A 157 22.23 -14.62 11.77
N PRO A 158 21.11 -14.92 12.47
CA PRO A 158 20.68 -16.29 12.67
C PRO A 158 20.65 -17.01 11.32
N ALA A 159 21.34 -18.15 11.24
CA ALA A 159 21.53 -18.85 9.98
C ALA A 159 20.17 -19.28 9.43
N ILE A 160 19.74 -18.61 8.35
CA ILE A 160 18.58 -19.05 7.58
C ILE A 160 18.93 -20.41 6.98
N ASN A 161 18.05 -21.38 7.15
CA ASN A 161 18.16 -22.67 6.49
C ASN A 161 17.85 -22.49 5.00
N LEU A 162 18.90 -22.41 4.20
CA LEU A 162 18.83 -22.25 2.75
C LEU A 162 18.95 -23.61 2.07
N THR A 163 18.15 -23.82 1.03
CA THR A 163 18.26 -25.01 0.19
C THR A 163 19.49 -24.90 -0.73
N GLU A 164 19.90 -26.01 -1.37
CA GLU A 164 20.97 -25.95 -2.38
C GLU A 164 20.61 -25.02 -3.54
N LEU A 165 19.32 -24.94 -3.90
CA LEU A 165 18.85 -24.01 -4.91
C LEU A 165 19.10 -22.55 -4.49
N ASP A 166 18.77 -22.20 -3.24
CA ASP A 166 18.99 -20.86 -2.69
C ASP A 166 20.49 -20.52 -2.70
N HIS A 167 21.36 -21.47 -2.31
CA HIS A 167 22.81 -21.30 -2.37
C HIS A 167 23.33 -21.15 -3.81
N ALA A 168 22.84 -21.94 -4.76
CA ALA A 168 23.20 -21.82 -6.18
C ALA A 168 22.83 -20.43 -6.75
N MET A 169 21.67 -19.88 -6.37
CA MET A 169 21.31 -18.51 -6.73
C MET A 169 22.29 -17.49 -6.14
N LEU A 170 22.62 -17.59 -4.84
CA LEU A 170 23.56 -16.69 -4.17
C LEU A 170 24.98 -16.76 -4.75
N ARG A 171 25.41 -17.93 -5.24
CA ARG A 171 26.69 -18.12 -5.97
C ARG A 171 26.66 -17.55 -7.39
N GLY A 172 25.48 -17.20 -7.91
CA GLY A 172 25.32 -16.59 -9.23
C GLY A 172 25.15 -17.58 -10.38
N GLU A 173 24.89 -18.84 -10.09
CA GLU A 173 24.72 -19.91 -11.10
C GLU A 173 23.47 -19.70 -11.98
N HIS A 174 22.51 -18.90 -11.49
CA HIS A 174 21.29 -18.51 -12.20
C HIS A 174 21.36 -17.09 -12.80
N GLY A 175 22.57 -16.53 -12.94
CA GLY A 175 22.79 -15.20 -13.50
C GLY A 175 22.74 -14.08 -12.46
N LYS A 176 23.27 -12.92 -12.85
CA LYS A 176 23.51 -11.78 -11.95
C LYS A 176 22.23 -11.25 -11.32
N ALA A 177 21.15 -11.14 -12.08
CA ALA A 177 19.88 -10.63 -11.56
C ALA A 177 19.29 -11.52 -10.46
N VAL A 178 19.26 -12.84 -10.69
CA VAL A 178 18.77 -13.81 -9.70
C VAL A 178 19.68 -13.83 -8.48
N GLN A 179 20.99 -13.67 -8.67
CA GLN A 179 21.93 -13.56 -7.55
C GLN A 179 21.63 -12.36 -6.64
N VAL A 180 21.44 -11.19 -7.25
CA VAL A 180 21.12 -9.96 -6.50
C VAL A 180 19.76 -10.09 -5.83
N ALA A 181 18.75 -10.59 -6.55
CA ALA A 181 17.41 -10.85 -6.00
C ALA A 181 17.45 -11.83 -4.81
N ALA A 182 18.25 -12.91 -4.89
CA ALA A 182 18.42 -13.86 -3.81
C ALA A 182 19.06 -13.20 -2.57
N ARG A 183 20.06 -12.32 -2.74
CA ARG A 183 20.62 -11.55 -1.62
C ARG A 183 19.58 -10.65 -0.96
N VAL A 184 18.76 -9.97 -1.76
CA VAL A 184 17.66 -9.14 -1.25
C VAL A 184 16.67 -9.99 -0.46
N VAL A 185 16.21 -11.13 -1.00
CA VAL A 185 15.28 -12.05 -0.32
C VAL A 185 15.88 -12.57 0.99
N SER A 186 17.14 -13.02 0.99
CA SER A 186 17.83 -13.46 2.20
C SER A 186 17.95 -12.34 3.23
N ARG A 187 18.28 -11.12 2.82
CA ARG A 187 18.39 -9.97 3.72
C ARG A 187 17.04 -9.63 4.35
N VAL A 188 15.97 -9.66 3.56
CA VAL A 188 14.60 -9.47 4.09
C VAL A 188 14.23 -10.59 5.06
N ALA A 189 14.56 -11.84 4.76
CA ALA A 189 14.34 -12.96 5.68
C ALA A 189 15.05 -12.76 7.03
N GLU A 190 16.29 -12.25 7.03
CA GLU A 190 17.01 -11.90 8.27
C GLU A 190 16.30 -10.80 9.06
N ILE A 191 15.84 -9.75 8.37
CA ILE A 191 15.11 -8.62 9.00
C ILE A 191 13.78 -9.09 9.59
N GLN A 192 13.07 -9.96 8.89
CA GLN A 192 11.80 -10.56 9.33
C GLN A 192 11.99 -11.73 10.32
N ALA A 193 13.24 -12.02 10.73
CA ALA A 193 13.60 -13.13 11.60
C ALA A 193 13.07 -14.50 11.11
N ALA A 194 12.95 -14.69 9.80
CA ALA A 194 12.58 -15.96 9.19
C ALA A 194 13.73 -16.96 9.34
N THR A 195 13.41 -18.22 9.61
CA THR A 195 14.40 -19.30 9.75
C THR A 195 14.64 -20.07 8.46
N GLU A 196 13.80 -19.89 7.45
CA GLU A 196 13.88 -20.58 6.16
C GLU A 196 13.19 -19.75 5.06
N LEU A 197 13.42 -20.15 3.80
CA LEU A 197 12.68 -19.65 2.64
C LEU A 197 11.68 -20.71 2.16
N ILE A 198 10.53 -20.27 1.67
CA ILE A 198 9.48 -21.11 1.09
C ILE A 198 9.33 -20.88 -0.41
N ASP A 199 8.78 -21.88 -1.10
CA ASP A 199 8.41 -21.77 -2.51
C ASP A 199 7.14 -20.91 -2.66
N ILE A 200 7.18 -20.03 -3.65
CA ILE A 200 6.05 -19.18 -4.03
C ILE A 200 5.51 -19.65 -5.38
N THR A 201 4.19 -19.73 -5.47
CA THR A 201 3.48 -20.27 -6.63
C THR A 201 3.20 -19.21 -7.70
N GLN A 202 2.94 -17.97 -7.29
CA GLN A 202 2.71 -16.84 -8.19
C GLN A 202 3.00 -15.50 -7.51
N ALA A 203 3.25 -14.47 -8.33
CA ALA A 203 3.46 -13.10 -7.89
C ALA A 203 2.52 -12.10 -8.57
N HIS A 204 2.24 -11.00 -7.87
CA HIS A 204 1.59 -9.82 -8.44
C HIS A 204 2.44 -8.60 -8.10
N ILE A 205 3.08 -8.05 -9.13
CA ILE A 205 4.14 -7.06 -9.03
C ILE A 205 3.51 -5.66 -8.98
N ASP A 206 3.74 -4.96 -7.87
CA ASP A 206 3.36 -3.57 -7.62
C ASP A 206 4.42 -2.58 -8.14
N GLY A 207 5.70 -3.00 -8.14
CA GLY A 207 6.84 -2.17 -8.57
C GLY A 207 6.83 -1.68 -10.03
N CYS A 208 5.75 -1.89 -10.78
CA CYS A 208 5.50 -1.33 -12.11
C CYS A 208 4.84 0.06 -12.09
N ILE A 209 4.60 0.65 -10.92
CA ILE A 209 4.21 2.06 -10.78
C ILE A 209 5.42 2.96 -11.05
N TYR A 210 5.24 3.94 -11.93
CA TYR A 210 6.26 4.94 -12.21
C TYR A 210 6.21 6.04 -11.14
N THR A 211 7.18 6.01 -10.22
CA THR A 211 7.35 7.02 -9.16
C THR A 211 8.51 7.97 -9.44
N GLY A 212 9.18 7.80 -10.58
CA GLY A 212 10.32 8.59 -11.04
C GLY A 212 11.35 7.74 -11.79
N PRO A 213 12.41 8.35 -12.35
CA PRO A 213 13.47 7.66 -13.09
C PRO A 213 14.09 6.46 -12.38
N ALA A 214 14.12 6.41 -11.05
CA ALA A 214 14.74 5.34 -10.29
C ALA A 214 14.03 3.98 -10.47
N THR A 215 12.69 3.96 -10.48
CA THR A 215 11.95 2.71 -10.67
C THR A 215 12.13 2.15 -12.08
N LEU A 216 12.20 3.03 -13.08
CA LEU A 216 12.55 2.66 -14.46
C LEU A 216 13.97 2.12 -14.57
N LEU A 217 14.95 2.81 -13.98
CA LEU A 217 16.34 2.39 -14.00
C LEU A 217 16.54 1.02 -13.33
N PHE A 218 15.84 0.77 -12.22
CA PHE A 218 15.83 -0.53 -11.55
C PHE A 218 15.34 -1.65 -12.47
N ALA A 219 14.16 -1.48 -13.10
CA ALA A 219 13.60 -2.50 -13.99
C ALA A 219 14.46 -2.72 -15.24
N GLN A 220 15.03 -1.64 -15.81
CA GLN A 220 15.97 -1.72 -16.93
C GLN A 220 17.25 -2.46 -16.55
N ARG A 221 17.80 -2.23 -15.34
CA ARG A 221 18.98 -2.95 -14.85
C ARG A 221 18.75 -4.46 -14.80
N LEU A 222 17.57 -4.89 -14.36
CA LEU A 222 17.20 -6.31 -14.37
C LEU A 222 17.17 -6.86 -15.81
N CYS A 223 16.62 -6.10 -16.76
CA CYS A 223 16.64 -6.45 -18.18
C CYS A 223 18.06 -6.54 -18.74
N ASP A 224 18.93 -5.58 -18.42
CA ASP A 224 20.35 -5.54 -18.82
C ASP A 224 21.10 -6.80 -18.33
N TRP A 225 20.72 -7.31 -17.17
CA TRP A 225 21.26 -8.54 -16.58
C TRP A 225 20.61 -9.82 -17.11
N GLY A 226 19.73 -9.73 -18.12
CA GLY A 226 19.09 -10.86 -18.77
C GLY A 226 18.06 -11.59 -17.90
N ALA A 227 17.48 -10.90 -16.91
CA ALA A 227 16.56 -11.51 -15.96
C ALA A 227 15.26 -12.00 -16.61
N LYS A 228 14.72 -13.11 -16.08
CA LYS A 228 13.40 -13.64 -16.40
C LYS A 228 12.72 -14.14 -15.14
N VAL A 229 11.44 -13.85 -14.97
CA VAL A 229 10.64 -14.39 -13.87
C VAL A 229 10.60 -15.91 -13.96
N ARG A 230 10.77 -16.56 -12.81
CA ARG A 230 10.74 -18.02 -12.66
C ARG A 230 9.32 -18.54 -12.42
N ILE A 231 8.50 -17.76 -11.74
CA ILE A 231 7.12 -18.08 -11.39
C ILE A 231 6.14 -17.20 -12.16
N PRO A 232 4.88 -17.64 -12.37
CA PRO A 232 3.84 -16.80 -12.95
C PRO A 232 3.75 -15.44 -12.22
N ALA A 233 3.89 -14.36 -12.98
CA ALA A 233 3.84 -13.00 -12.45
C ALA A 233 2.84 -12.16 -13.25
N THR A 234 2.00 -11.42 -12.54
CA THR A 234 1.06 -10.44 -13.12
C THR A 234 1.45 -9.03 -12.70
N LEU A 235 0.98 -8.01 -13.41
CA LEU A 235 1.31 -6.60 -13.15
C LEU A 235 0.14 -5.84 -12.53
N ASN A 236 0.45 -5.05 -11.50
CA ASN A 236 -0.48 -4.09 -10.90
C ASN A 236 -0.83 -2.97 -11.90
N SER A 237 -1.85 -2.18 -11.59
CA SER A 237 -2.12 -0.91 -12.27
C SER A 237 -0.86 -0.04 -12.28
N ILE A 238 -0.66 0.64 -13.40
CA ILE A 238 0.48 1.50 -13.68
C ILE A 238 0.05 2.98 -13.66
N SER A 239 0.99 3.89 -13.87
CA SER A 239 0.74 5.34 -13.72
C SER A 239 -0.12 5.98 -14.83
N ILE A 240 -0.49 5.22 -15.87
CA ILE A 240 -1.21 5.73 -17.04
C ILE A 240 -2.20 4.70 -17.59
N ASP A 241 -3.27 5.16 -18.27
CA ASP A 241 -4.02 4.30 -19.17
C ASP A 241 -3.16 4.04 -20.41
N ARG A 242 -2.46 2.91 -20.45
CA ARG A 242 -1.46 2.63 -21.50
C ARG A 242 -2.06 2.69 -22.91
N GLN A 243 -3.35 2.39 -23.04
CA GLN A 243 -4.02 2.37 -24.33
C GLN A 243 -4.40 3.78 -24.81
N ARG A 244 -4.62 4.74 -23.89
CA ARG A 244 -5.29 6.00 -24.21
C ARG A 244 -4.64 7.26 -23.64
N TRP A 245 -3.50 7.16 -22.93
CA TRP A 245 -2.91 8.31 -22.25
C TRP A 245 -2.62 9.51 -23.15
N ARG A 246 -2.25 9.27 -24.43
CA ARG A 246 -2.02 10.35 -25.41
C ARG A 246 -3.31 11.10 -25.74
N ASP A 247 -4.41 10.36 -25.97
CA ASP A 247 -5.72 10.93 -26.24
C ASP A 247 -6.31 11.62 -24.99
N GLN A 248 -5.95 11.12 -23.80
CA GLN A 248 -6.27 11.75 -22.53
C GLN A 248 -5.43 13.01 -22.24
N GLY A 249 -4.45 13.34 -23.09
CA GLY A 249 -3.61 14.53 -22.94
C GLY A 249 -2.53 14.42 -21.86
N ILE A 250 -2.21 13.22 -21.38
CA ILE A 250 -1.11 13.03 -20.41
C ILE A 250 0.21 13.47 -21.07
N ASP A 251 1.02 14.24 -20.33
CA ASP A 251 2.34 14.70 -20.79
C ASP A 251 3.25 13.52 -21.12
N ALA A 252 3.94 13.58 -22.27
CA ALA A 252 4.92 12.58 -22.68
C ALA A 252 6.04 12.39 -21.64
N ALA A 253 6.40 13.43 -20.87
CA ALA A 253 7.36 13.35 -19.78
C ALA A 253 6.93 12.40 -18.65
N LEU A 254 5.63 12.12 -18.51
CA LEU A 254 5.09 11.09 -17.61
C LEU A 254 4.74 9.80 -18.38
N GLY A 255 4.08 9.93 -19.53
CA GLY A 255 3.52 8.81 -20.28
C GLY A 255 4.58 7.89 -20.89
N ASP A 256 5.60 8.44 -21.54
CA ASP A 256 6.64 7.63 -22.18
C ASP A 256 7.45 6.81 -21.15
N PRO A 257 8.00 7.38 -20.05
CA PRO A 257 8.74 6.56 -19.08
C PRO A 257 7.85 5.59 -18.31
N SER A 258 6.57 5.91 -18.06
CA SER A 258 5.62 4.94 -17.49
C SER A 258 5.40 3.74 -18.42
N GLY A 259 5.27 3.99 -19.73
CA GLY A 259 5.18 2.93 -20.74
C GLY A 259 6.45 2.07 -20.80
N LEU A 260 7.62 2.69 -20.78
CA LEU A 260 8.91 1.98 -20.76
C LEU A 260 9.08 1.10 -19.52
N LEU A 261 8.62 1.56 -18.34
CA LEU A 261 8.64 0.75 -17.12
C LEU A 261 7.76 -0.50 -17.28
N ALA A 262 6.54 -0.33 -17.80
CA ALA A 262 5.65 -1.44 -18.08
C ALA A 262 6.26 -2.44 -19.08
N ASP A 263 6.96 -1.93 -20.10
CA ASP A 263 7.66 -2.77 -21.10
C ASP A 263 8.85 -3.51 -20.51
N ALA A 264 9.61 -2.89 -19.61
CA ALA A 264 10.70 -3.57 -18.90
C ALA A 264 10.17 -4.80 -18.14
N TYR A 265 9.08 -4.66 -17.37
CA TYR A 265 8.50 -5.80 -16.66
C TYR A 265 7.90 -6.87 -17.58
N VAL A 266 7.30 -6.49 -18.70
CA VAL A 266 6.86 -7.46 -19.72
C VAL A 266 8.06 -8.19 -20.31
N ALA A 267 9.17 -7.48 -20.57
CA ALA A 267 10.42 -8.08 -21.02
C ALA A 267 11.02 -9.03 -19.97
N LEU A 268 10.81 -8.80 -18.68
CA LEU A 268 11.14 -9.76 -17.62
C LEU A 268 10.25 -11.01 -17.61
N GLY A 269 9.13 -11.00 -18.35
CA GLY A 269 8.21 -12.13 -18.49
C GLY A 269 6.92 -12.02 -17.67
N ALA A 270 6.63 -10.86 -17.08
CA ALA A 270 5.38 -10.64 -16.37
C ALA A 270 4.20 -10.43 -17.34
N LYS A 271 3.02 -10.91 -16.96
CA LYS A 271 1.78 -10.76 -17.73
C LYS A 271 1.20 -9.35 -17.56
N PRO A 272 0.91 -8.60 -18.65
CA PRO A 272 0.43 -7.21 -18.60
C PRO A 272 -1.07 -7.11 -18.26
N THR A 273 -1.43 -7.49 -17.04
CA THR A 273 -2.81 -7.44 -16.51
C THR A 273 -3.24 -6.05 -16.07
N TYR A 274 -2.30 -5.24 -15.61
CA TYR A 274 -2.46 -3.85 -15.16
C TYR A 274 -3.69 -3.61 -14.28
N THR A 275 -3.79 -4.31 -13.15
CA THR A 275 -4.93 -4.17 -12.23
C THR A 275 -4.51 -4.22 -10.78
N CYS A 276 -5.05 -3.31 -9.95
CA CYS A 276 -4.89 -3.32 -8.49
C CYS A 276 -5.83 -4.29 -7.77
N ALA A 277 -6.66 -5.00 -8.52
CA ALA A 277 -7.57 -6.02 -8.04
C ALA A 277 -7.27 -7.38 -8.72
N PRO A 278 -6.08 -7.98 -8.53
CA PRO A 278 -5.71 -9.25 -9.17
C PRO A 278 -6.59 -10.43 -8.75
N TYR A 279 -7.29 -10.31 -7.62
CA TYR A 279 -8.31 -11.27 -7.17
C TYR A 279 -9.58 -11.29 -8.05
N LEU A 280 -9.71 -10.38 -9.02
CA LEU A 280 -10.73 -10.41 -10.07
C LEU A 280 -10.29 -11.13 -11.34
N LEU A 281 -9.01 -11.52 -11.43
CA LEU A 281 -8.48 -12.29 -12.56
C LEU A 281 -8.82 -13.78 -12.41
N ASP A 282 -8.91 -14.49 -13.52
CA ASP A 282 -9.09 -15.95 -13.54
C ASP A 282 -7.94 -16.71 -12.86
N THR A 283 -6.77 -16.07 -12.74
CA THR A 283 -5.58 -16.62 -12.08
C THR A 283 -5.55 -16.37 -10.57
N ALA A 284 -6.64 -15.85 -9.98
CA ALA A 284 -6.71 -15.63 -8.55
C ALA A 284 -6.34 -16.91 -7.75
N PRO A 285 -5.54 -16.78 -6.67
CA PRO A 285 -5.03 -17.90 -5.92
C PRO A 285 -6.12 -18.60 -5.13
N LYS A 286 -5.83 -19.82 -4.72
CA LYS A 286 -6.72 -20.66 -3.92
C LYS A 286 -6.35 -20.61 -2.44
N GLU A 287 -7.26 -21.09 -1.61
CA GLU A 287 -7.04 -21.24 -0.18
C GLU A 287 -5.77 -22.06 0.10
N GLY A 288 -4.94 -21.57 1.03
CA GLY A 288 -3.68 -22.18 1.43
C GLY A 288 -2.48 -21.95 0.48
N GLU A 289 -2.71 -21.41 -0.71
CA GLU A 289 -1.66 -21.15 -1.70
C GLU A 289 -0.65 -20.09 -1.20
N GLN A 290 0.65 -20.40 -1.28
CA GLN A 290 1.73 -19.47 -0.91
C GLN A 290 2.06 -18.58 -2.11
N ILE A 291 1.77 -17.29 -2.01
CA ILE A 291 1.90 -16.31 -3.10
C ILE A 291 2.73 -15.11 -2.66
N MET A 292 3.11 -14.25 -3.61
CA MET A 292 3.75 -12.96 -3.31
C MET A 292 3.04 -11.82 -4.04
N TRP A 293 2.06 -11.21 -3.39
CA TRP A 293 1.39 -10.02 -3.90
C TRP A 293 1.90 -8.80 -3.14
N ALA A 294 2.17 -7.68 -3.83
CA ALA A 294 2.64 -6.46 -3.17
C ALA A 294 1.55 -5.39 -2.99
N GLU A 295 0.58 -5.29 -3.90
CA GLU A 295 -0.52 -4.32 -3.76
C GLU A 295 -1.29 -4.53 -2.45
N SER A 296 -1.25 -3.54 -1.57
CA SER A 296 -1.80 -3.57 -0.21
C SER A 296 -3.24 -4.11 -0.10
N ASN A 297 -4.16 -3.65 -0.96
CA ASN A 297 -5.54 -4.13 -0.92
C ASN A 297 -5.65 -5.59 -1.38
N ALA A 298 -4.81 -5.97 -2.35
CA ALA A 298 -4.75 -7.32 -2.88
C ALA A 298 -4.20 -8.30 -1.85
N VAL A 299 -3.15 -7.94 -1.09
CA VAL A 299 -2.61 -8.77 -0.01
C VAL A 299 -3.67 -9.07 1.04
N VAL A 300 -4.36 -8.03 1.52
CA VAL A 300 -5.41 -8.17 2.53
C VAL A 300 -6.54 -9.07 2.00
N PHE A 301 -7.00 -8.83 0.77
CA PHE A 301 -8.05 -9.66 0.17
C PHE A 301 -7.61 -11.12 -0.03
N ALA A 302 -6.38 -11.34 -0.50
CA ALA A 302 -5.81 -12.65 -0.71
C ALA A 302 -5.73 -13.45 0.61
N ASN A 303 -5.29 -12.81 1.69
CA ASN A 303 -5.21 -13.45 3.00
C ASN A 303 -6.59 -13.69 3.62
N SER A 304 -7.43 -12.67 3.68
CA SER A 304 -8.68 -12.68 4.43
C SER A 304 -9.84 -13.34 3.70
N VAL A 305 -9.95 -13.13 2.39
CA VAL A 305 -11.13 -13.53 1.60
C VAL A 305 -10.84 -14.80 0.80
N LEU A 306 -9.66 -14.91 0.18
CA LEU A 306 -9.29 -16.11 -0.57
C LEU A 306 -8.67 -17.21 0.31
N GLY A 307 -8.20 -16.87 1.51
CA GLY A 307 -7.48 -17.80 2.40
C GLY A 307 -6.09 -18.21 1.88
N SER A 308 -5.59 -17.55 0.84
CA SER A 308 -4.21 -17.68 0.37
C SER A 308 -3.25 -16.98 1.35
N ARG A 309 -1.94 -17.07 1.09
CA ARG A 309 -0.91 -16.69 2.07
C ARG A 309 0.14 -15.79 1.44
N SER A 310 0.17 -14.53 1.87
CA SER A 310 1.15 -13.52 1.47
C SER A 310 1.49 -12.63 2.65
N ILE A 311 2.77 -12.30 2.83
CA ILE A 311 3.15 -11.16 3.68
C ILE A 311 2.75 -9.85 3.02
N LYS A 312 2.64 -8.77 3.81
CA LYS A 312 2.57 -7.41 3.28
C LYS A 312 3.94 -7.04 2.72
N CYS A 313 4.09 -7.23 1.42
CA CYS A 313 5.36 -7.16 0.70
C CYS A 313 5.60 -5.75 0.15
N PRO A 314 6.76 -5.11 0.40
CA PRO A 314 7.08 -3.84 -0.23
C PRO A 314 7.50 -4.00 -1.69
N ASP A 315 7.34 -2.93 -2.47
CA ASP A 315 7.73 -2.93 -3.89
C ASP A 315 9.21 -3.27 -4.03
N PHE A 316 9.56 -3.93 -5.14
CA PHE A 316 10.85 -4.52 -5.49
C PHE A 316 11.11 -5.91 -4.90
N LEU A 317 10.54 -6.26 -3.74
CA LEU A 317 10.68 -7.62 -3.20
C LEU A 317 9.80 -8.59 -4.00
N ASP A 318 8.64 -8.15 -4.44
CA ASP A 318 7.75 -8.86 -5.36
C ASP A 318 8.46 -9.41 -6.61
N ILE A 319 9.21 -8.58 -7.34
CA ILE A 319 9.97 -9.02 -8.51
C ILE A 319 11.20 -9.84 -8.12
N CYS A 320 11.86 -9.54 -6.99
CA CYS A 320 12.95 -10.39 -6.50
C CYS A 320 12.44 -11.82 -6.23
N VAL A 321 11.29 -11.95 -5.57
CA VAL A 321 10.60 -13.23 -5.34
C VAL A 321 10.12 -13.85 -6.65
N ALA A 322 9.65 -13.06 -7.62
CA ALA A 322 9.28 -13.59 -8.93
C ALA A 322 10.47 -14.17 -9.71
N LEU A 323 11.67 -13.58 -9.56
CA LEU A 323 12.91 -14.05 -10.19
C LEU A 323 13.47 -15.30 -9.51
N THR A 324 13.38 -15.39 -8.18
CA THR A 324 13.92 -16.52 -7.40
C THR A 324 12.91 -17.66 -7.24
N GLY A 325 11.61 -17.36 -7.20
CA GLY A 325 10.55 -18.27 -6.76
C GLY A 325 10.52 -18.50 -5.25
N ARG A 326 11.26 -17.69 -4.47
CA ARG A 326 11.55 -17.94 -3.05
C ARG A 326 11.23 -16.71 -2.22
N ALA A 327 10.59 -16.91 -1.07
CA ALA A 327 10.25 -15.84 -0.13
C ALA A 327 10.55 -16.23 1.32
N PRO A 328 10.72 -15.25 2.23
CA PRO A 328 10.86 -15.53 3.66
C PRO A 328 9.64 -16.27 4.23
N ASN A 329 9.86 -17.35 4.98
CA ASN A 329 8.78 -17.98 5.74
C ASN A 329 8.52 -17.19 7.03
N CYS A 330 7.67 -16.16 6.94
CA CYS A 330 7.30 -15.33 8.07
C CYS A 330 5.87 -14.77 7.93
N GLY A 331 5.40 -14.12 9.00
CA GLY A 331 4.12 -13.42 9.02
C GLY A 331 2.96 -14.30 8.58
N ALA A 332 2.14 -13.76 7.69
CA ALA A 332 0.93 -14.42 7.19
C ALA A 332 1.18 -15.67 6.32
N HIS A 333 2.43 -16.04 6.02
CA HIS A 333 2.75 -17.37 5.49
C HIS A 333 2.58 -18.47 6.55
N ILE A 334 2.82 -18.15 7.82
CA ILE A 334 2.79 -19.09 8.96
C ILE A 334 1.41 -19.09 9.62
N THR A 335 0.76 -20.25 9.69
CA THR A 335 -0.60 -20.39 10.26
C THR A 335 -0.72 -19.82 11.68
N ALA A 336 0.28 -20.07 12.55
CA ALA A 336 0.25 -19.59 13.92
C ALA A 336 0.27 -18.05 14.03
N GLN A 337 0.86 -17.36 13.06
CA GLN A 337 1.00 -15.89 13.04
C GLN A 337 -0.19 -15.18 12.36
N ARG A 338 -1.21 -15.93 11.91
CA ARG A 338 -2.46 -15.40 11.34
C ARG A 338 -3.57 -15.22 12.38
N ARG A 339 -3.33 -15.63 13.64
CA ARG A 339 -4.32 -15.57 14.71
C ARG A 339 -4.69 -14.12 15.05
N PRO A 340 -5.98 -13.84 15.33
CA PRO A 340 -6.39 -12.53 15.81
C PRO A 340 -5.65 -12.12 17.09
N GLN A 341 -5.32 -10.83 17.17
CA GLN A 341 -4.65 -10.20 18.31
C GLN A 341 -5.55 -9.16 19.00
N VAL A 342 -6.68 -8.83 18.39
CA VAL A 342 -7.71 -7.93 18.92
C VAL A 342 -9.06 -8.35 18.34
N MET A 343 -10.11 -8.32 19.15
CA MET A 343 -11.49 -8.50 18.71
C MET A 343 -12.17 -7.13 18.66
N ILE A 344 -12.85 -6.85 17.55
CA ILE A 344 -13.59 -5.60 17.34
C ILE A 344 -15.06 -5.95 17.19
N ASP A 345 -15.83 -5.60 18.21
CA ASP A 345 -17.24 -5.94 18.35
C ASP A 345 -18.11 -4.79 17.81
N ILE A 346 -18.79 -5.03 16.68
CA ILE A 346 -19.64 -4.07 15.96
C ILE A 346 -21.08 -4.15 16.50
N THR A 347 -21.25 -4.16 17.82
CA THR A 347 -22.51 -4.54 18.50
C THR A 347 -23.76 -3.70 18.24
N PRO A 348 -23.81 -2.55 17.52
CA PRO A 348 -25.11 -2.06 17.08
C PRO A 348 -25.60 -2.89 15.89
N ASP A 349 -26.89 -3.27 15.91
CA ASP A 349 -27.63 -3.78 14.76
C ASP A 349 -27.58 -2.69 13.66
N ILE A 350 -26.61 -2.82 12.75
CA ILE A 350 -26.35 -1.86 11.67
C ILE A 350 -26.85 -2.52 10.39
N ASP A 351 -27.89 -1.93 9.82
CA ASP A 351 -28.34 -2.24 8.47
C ASP A 351 -28.03 -1.02 7.60
N GLY A 352 -27.02 -1.14 6.75
CA GLY A 352 -26.46 -0.04 5.96
C GLY A 352 -26.39 -0.38 4.48
N ASP A 353 -26.19 0.65 3.64
CA ASP A 353 -25.93 0.45 2.22
C ASP A 353 -24.46 0.06 1.95
N ASP A 354 -24.06 0.03 0.69
CA ASP A 354 -22.69 -0.34 0.26
C ASP A 354 -21.60 0.60 0.81
N SER A 355 -21.96 1.75 1.38
CA SER A 355 -21.02 2.64 2.06
C SER A 355 -20.61 2.17 3.46
N LEU A 356 -21.33 1.21 4.05
CA LEU A 356 -21.02 0.64 5.36
C LEU A 356 -19.61 0.03 5.40
N PHE A 357 -19.28 -0.84 4.44
CA PHE A 357 -18.04 -1.59 4.43
C PHE A 357 -16.77 -0.75 4.25
N PRO A 358 -16.73 0.26 3.35
CA PRO A 358 -15.62 1.21 3.32
C PRO A 358 -15.42 1.93 4.66
N VAL A 359 -16.50 2.40 5.30
CA VAL A 359 -16.43 3.12 6.59
C VAL A 359 -15.95 2.18 7.70
N LEU A 360 -16.50 0.98 7.74
CA LEU A 360 -16.18 -0.02 8.75
C LEU A 360 -14.74 -0.53 8.61
N GLY A 361 -14.29 -0.85 7.40
CA GLY A 361 -12.92 -1.27 7.14
C GLY A 361 -11.91 -0.20 7.54
N TYR A 362 -12.23 1.07 7.27
CA TYR A 362 -11.41 2.20 7.68
C TYR A 362 -11.29 2.30 9.21
N LEU A 363 -12.42 2.22 9.94
CA LEU A 363 -12.46 2.23 11.40
C LEU A 363 -11.67 1.06 12.01
N VAL A 364 -11.95 -0.15 11.52
CA VAL A 364 -11.30 -1.38 11.97
C VAL A 364 -9.79 -1.26 11.76
N GLY A 365 -9.33 -0.71 10.64
CA GLY A 365 -7.91 -0.51 10.40
C GLY A 365 -7.25 0.47 11.37
N GLU A 366 -7.94 1.55 11.76
CA GLU A 366 -7.44 2.50 12.78
C GLU A 366 -7.34 1.85 14.16
N ILE A 367 -8.36 1.09 14.58
CA ILE A 367 -8.37 0.39 15.87
C ILE A 367 -7.31 -0.73 15.90
N ALA A 368 -7.21 -1.50 14.82
CA ALA A 368 -6.27 -2.61 14.70
C ALA A 368 -4.82 -2.13 14.69
N ALA A 369 -4.55 -0.99 14.05
CA ALA A 369 -3.23 -0.45 13.79
C ALA A 369 -2.33 -1.45 13.05
N ASN A 370 -1.52 -2.24 13.77
CA ASN A 370 -0.63 -3.27 13.22
C ASN A 370 -1.03 -4.71 13.64
N ARG A 371 -2.14 -4.86 14.38
CA ARG A 371 -2.61 -6.14 14.89
C ARG A 371 -3.62 -6.77 13.94
N ILE A 372 -3.64 -8.09 13.81
CA ILE A 372 -4.69 -8.78 13.03
C ILE A 372 -6.01 -8.74 13.82
N PRO A 373 -7.09 -8.11 13.31
CA PRO A 373 -8.36 -8.06 14.02
C PRO A 373 -9.27 -9.27 13.70
N LEU A 374 -10.11 -9.65 14.67
CA LEU A 374 -11.33 -10.43 14.47
C LEU A 374 -12.53 -9.49 14.63
N VAL A 375 -13.33 -9.33 13.58
CA VAL A 375 -14.56 -8.54 13.58
C VAL A 375 -15.74 -9.45 13.91
N THR A 376 -16.55 -9.07 14.90
CA THR A 376 -17.79 -9.75 15.29
C THR A 376 -18.98 -8.80 15.19
N GLY A 377 -20.20 -9.32 15.14
CA GLY A 377 -21.44 -8.54 14.98
C GLY A 377 -21.96 -8.45 13.54
N LEU A 378 -21.29 -9.09 12.57
CA LEU A 378 -21.70 -9.15 11.16
C LEU A 378 -22.16 -10.56 10.73
N GLU A 379 -22.23 -11.51 11.65
CA GLU A 379 -22.46 -12.93 11.37
C GLU A 379 -23.78 -13.16 10.62
N ASN A 380 -24.81 -12.40 10.95
CA ASN A 380 -26.15 -12.49 10.37
C ASN A 380 -26.36 -11.63 9.11
N MET A 381 -25.39 -10.77 8.76
CA MET A 381 -25.48 -9.90 7.58
C MET A 381 -25.12 -10.67 6.32
N ASP A 382 -25.78 -10.40 5.19
CA ASP A 382 -25.30 -10.87 3.90
C ASP A 382 -24.13 -10.00 3.46
N VAL A 383 -22.96 -10.61 3.25
CA VAL A 383 -21.72 -9.89 2.95
C VAL A 383 -21.19 -10.41 1.63
N SER A 384 -21.23 -9.58 0.60
CA SER A 384 -20.74 -9.93 -0.73
C SER A 384 -19.21 -9.87 -0.83
N ARG A 385 -18.64 -10.39 -1.92
CA ARG A 385 -17.21 -10.22 -2.20
C ARG A 385 -16.83 -8.75 -2.42
N ASP A 386 -17.71 -7.94 -2.99
CA ASP A 386 -17.43 -6.52 -3.22
C ASP A 386 -17.48 -5.72 -1.91
N ASP A 387 -18.32 -6.12 -0.95
CA ASP A 387 -18.30 -5.60 0.41
C ASP A 387 -16.96 -5.88 1.10
N LEU A 388 -16.47 -7.12 1.02
CA LEU A 388 -15.16 -7.50 1.56
C LEU A 388 -14.00 -6.80 0.83
N LYS A 389 -14.15 -6.54 -0.47
CA LYS A 389 -13.20 -5.78 -1.28
C LYS A 389 -13.12 -4.33 -0.80
N ALA A 390 -14.27 -3.68 -0.63
CA ALA A 390 -14.38 -2.31 -0.15
C ALA A 390 -13.84 -2.18 1.29
N PHE A 391 -14.23 -3.13 2.17
CA PHE A 391 -13.70 -3.24 3.54
C PHE A 391 -12.18 -3.38 3.53
N GLY A 392 -11.64 -4.35 2.78
CA GLY A 392 -10.21 -4.66 2.78
C GLY A 392 -9.36 -3.52 2.23
N ALA A 393 -9.83 -2.81 1.22
CA ALA A 393 -9.14 -1.64 0.70
C ALA A 393 -9.10 -0.47 1.70
N ALA A 394 -10.20 -0.24 2.41
CA ALA A 394 -10.27 0.77 3.45
C ALA A 394 -9.40 0.40 4.66
N PHE A 395 -9.44 -0.87 5.09
CA PHE A 395 -8.58 -1.42 6.13
C PHE A 395 -7.09 -1.25 5.82
N ALA A 396 -6.67 -1.63 4.61
CA ALA A 396 -5.29 -1.51 4.16
C ALA A 396 -4.80 -0.05 4.07
N THR A 397 -5.73 0.92 4.04
CA THR A 397 -5.41 2.36 4.03
C THR A 397 -4.95 2.85 5.41
N THR A 398 -5.56 2.36 6.48
CA THR A 398 -5.30 2.81 7.86
C THR A 398 -4.50 1.84 8.70
N SER A 399 -4.39 0.56 8.29
CA SER A 399 -3.67 -0.49 9.00
C SER A 399 -2.42 -0.99 8.28
N SER A 400 -1.41 -1.40 9.05
CA SER A 400 -0.26 -2.15 8.56
C SER A 400 -0.41 -3.67 8.66
N ALA A 401 -1.47 -4.17 9.31
CA ALA A 401 -1.71 -5.60 9.41
C ALA A 401 -1.97 -6.23 8.02
N PRO A 402 -1.46 -7.46 7.76
CA PRO A 402 -1.53 -8.07 6.44
C PRO A 402 -2.91 -8.66 6.12
N MET A 403 -3.80 -8.74 7.11
CA MET A 403 -5.10 -9.39 7.01
C MET A 403 -6.03 -8.98 8.16
N PHE A 404 -7.31 -9.28 7.98
CA PHE A 404 -8.37 -9.27 8.99
C PHE A 404 -9.16 -10.59 8.97
N HIS A 405 -9.92 -10.83 10.03
CA HIS A 405 -10.93 -11.90 10.11
C HIS A 405 -12.30 -11.30 10.34
N ILE A 406 -13.34 -11.85 9.70
CA ILE A 406 -14.74 -11.54 10.01
C ILE A 406 -15.43 -12.84 10.39
N ALA A 407 -15.94 -12.89 11.62
CA ALA A 407 -16.58 -14.07 12.19
C ALA A 407 -17.67 -14.63 11.26
N GLY A 408 -17.55 -15.92 10.92
CA GLY A 408 -18.49 -16.62 10.05
C GLY A 408 -18.45 -16.23 8.57
N LYS A 409 -17.58 -15.30 8.15
CA LYS A 409 -17.49 -14.83 6.75
C LYS A 409 -16.14 -15.14 6.09
N THR A 410 -15.03 -14.96 6.81
CA THR A 410 -13.68 -15.25 6.27
C THR A 410 -13.28 -16.72 6.53
N PRO A 411 -12.54 -17.40 5.63
CA PRO A 411 -12.33 -18.85 5.67
C PRO A 411 -11.75 -19.39 6.99
N GLU A 412 -10.87 -18.64 7.66
CA GLU A 412 -10.23 -19.07 8.91
C GLU A 412 -11.03 -18.72 10.17
N ALA A 413 -12.04 -17.85 10.06
CA ALA A 413 -12.84 -17.35 11.18
C ALA A 413 -14.18 -18.09 11.32
N ILE A 414 -14.14 -19.39 11.10
CA ILE A 414 -15.28 -20.31 11.23
C ILE A 414 -15.00 -21.32 12.36
N ASN A 415 -16.01 -22.10 12.75
CA ASN A 415 -15.86 -23.08 13.81
C ASN A 415 -14.91 -24.23 13.38
N PRO A 416 -14.03 -24.73 14.28
CA PRO A 416 -13.92 -24.40 15.72
C PRO A 416 -12.96 -23.24 16.06
N SER A 417 -12.19 -22.72 15.10
CA SER A 417 -11.20 -21.65 15.34
C SER A 417 -11.84 -20.38 15.90
N LEU A 418 -13.03 -20.04 15.43
CA LEU A 418 -13.79 -18.89 15.91
C LEU A 418 -14.07 -18.96 17.42
N GLU A 419 -14.57 -20.09 17.93
CA GLU A 419 -14.87 -20.27 19.37
C GLU A 419 -13.61 -20.09 20.24
N GLN A 420 -12.47 -20.57 19.75
CA GLN A 420 -11.19 -20.39 20.43
C GLN A 420 -10.73 -18.93 20.44
N TRP A 421 -10.89 -18.20 19.34
CA TRP A 421 -10.42 -16.82 19.23
C TRP A 421 -11.30 -15.85 20.01
N VAL A 422 -12.62 -16.04 19.97
CA VAL A 422 -13.59 -15.22 20.73
C VAL A 422 -13.32 -15.31 22.24
N SER A 423 -12.84 -16.45 22.74
CA SER A 423 -12.54 -16.63 24.17
C SER A 423 -11.19 -16.06 24.62
N THR A 424 -10.33 -15.60 23.72
CA THR A 424 -8.92 -15.26 24.05
C THR A 424 -8.48 -13.85 23.65
N ALA A 425 -9.09 -13.23 22.64
CA ALA A 425 -8.66 -11.93 22.13
C ALA A 425 -9.20 -10.73 22.96
N PRO A 426 -8.39 -9.68 23.24
CA PRO A 426 -8.88 -8.45 23.88
C PRO A 426 -9.97 -7.78 23.04
N ILE A 427 -11.05 -7.34 23.69
CA ILE A 427 -12.24 -6.80 23.02
C ILE A 427 -12.22 -5.27 23.00
N VAL A 428 -12.47 -4.69 21.82
CA VAL A 428 -12.77 -3.27 21.62
C VAL A 428 -14.16 -3.16 21.01
N LYS A 429 -15.05 -2.37 21.61
CA LYS A 429 -16.39 -2.11 21.07
C LYS A 429 -16.34 -0.95 20.09
N ALA A 430 -16.89 -1.12 18.90
CA ALA A 430 -17.10 -0.05 17.94
C ALA A 430 -18.57 0.42 18.02
N THR A 431 -18.77 1.73 18.06
CA THR A 431 -20.10 2.34 18.18
C THR A 431 -20.53 3.00 16.87
N LYS A 432 -21.84 3.29 16.74
CA LYS A 432 -22.33 4.12 15.62
C LYS A 432 -21.68 5.50 15.60
N ALA A 433 -21.34 6.07 16.75
CA ALA A 433 -20.65 7.36 16.83
C ALA A 433 -19.24 7.30 16.24
N ASP A 434 -18.53 6.18 16.42
CA ASP A 434 -17.21 5.97 15.80
C ASP A 434 -17.32 5.90 14.27
N LEU A 435 -18.34 5.18 13.76
CA LEU A 435 -18.62 5.12 12.32
C LEU A 435 -19.03 6.48 11.74
N ALA A 436 -19.86 7.25 12.45
CA ALA A 436 -20.25 8.60 12.05
C ALA A 436 -19.05 9.57 12.04
N SER A 437 -18.10 9.40 12.96
CA SER A 437 -16.83 10.13 12.98
C SER A 437 -15.96 9.81 11.76
N VAL A 438 -15.87 8.53 11.37
CA VAL A 438 -15.18 8.12 10.14
C VAL A 438 -15.86 8.70 8.91
N TRP A 439 -17.19 8.57 8.79
CA TRP A 439 -17.96 9.15 7.69
C TRP A 439 -17.66 10.65 7.53
N SER A 440 -17.71 11.40 8.62
CA SER A 440 -17.48 12.86 8.61
C SER A 440 -16.07 13.25 8.15
N ARG A 441 -15.08 12.37 8.36
CA ARG A 441 -13.70 12.57 7.91
C ARG A 441 -13.50 12.18 6.44
N LEU A 442 -14.23 11.18 5.94
CA LEU A 442 -14.22 10.79 4.53
C LEU A 442 -15.01 11.80 3.68
N ASP A 443 -16.17 12.25 4.16
CA ASP A 443 -17.00 13.30 3.55
C ASP A 443 -16.62 14.70 4.08
N LYS A 444 -15.33 15.07 3.95
CA LYS A 444 -14.78 16.25 4.62
C LYS A 444 -15.29 17.58 4.05
N ALA A 445 -15.42 17.67 2.73
CA ALA A 445 -15.76 18.93 2.06
C ALA A 445 -17.16 19.45 2.44
N ALA A 446 -17.34 20.78 2.40
CA ALA A 446 -18.63 21.44 2.65
C ALA A 446 -19.37 21.79 1.34
N GLU A 447 -18.63 21.77 0.23
CA GLU A 447 -19.08 22.06 -1.10
C GLU A 447 -20.17 21.09 -1.52
N THR A 448 -21.30 21.65 -1.95
CA THR A 448 -22.44 20.85 -2.41
C THR A 448 -22.40 20.59 -3.90
N LYS A 449 -21.73 21.43 -4.69
CA LYS A 449 -21.51 21.19 -6.13
C LYS A 449 -20.52 20.04 -6.31
N ILE A 450 -20.87 19.10 -7.17
CA ILE A 450 -20.01 17.99 -7.56
C ILE A 450 -19.63 18.19 -9.02
N ASP A 451 -18.34 18.06 -9.34
CA ASP A 451 -17.84 18.20 -10.72
C ASP A 451 -17.45 16.84 -11.32
N LEU A 452 -17.05 15.88 -10.48
CA LEU A 452 -16.58 14.56 -10.90
C LEU A 452 -17.02 13.47 -9.91
N ILE A 453 -17.57 12.39 -10.44
CA ILE A 453 -17.77 11.12 -9.74
C ILE A 453 -16.61 10.19 -10.08
N SER A 454 -15.99 9.64 -9.04
CA SER A 454 -14.81 8.78 -9.10
C SER A 454 -15.10 7.40 -8.52
N LEU A 455 -15.13 6.37 -9.37
CA LEU A 455 -15.43 4.97 -8.99
C LEU A 455 -14.30 4.03 -9.41
N GLY A 456 -14.08 2.93 -8.67
CA GLY A 456 -13.05 1.92 -9.00
C GLY A 456 -11.75 2.02 -8.20
N ASN A 457 -11.80 2.30 -6.91
CA ASN A 457 -10.61 2.26 -6.05
C ASN A 457 -10.82 1.33 -4.83
N PRO A 458 -10.54 0.02 -4.93
CA PRO A 458 -9.84 -0.70 -6.01
C PRO A 458 -10.66 -0.86 -7.29
N HIS A 459 -10.01 -1.27 -8.38
CA HIS A 459 -10.63 -1.47 -9.69
C HIS A 459 -12.00 -2.15 -9.61
N PHE A 460 -12.96 -1.58 -10.34
CA PHE A 460 -14.36 -2.00 -10.31
C PHE A 460 -14.51 -3.46 -10.74
N SER A 461 -15.36 -4.21 -10.03
CA SER A 461 -15.76 -5.57 -10.39
C SER A 461 -16.81 -5.59 -11.49
N TYR A 462 -17.04 -6.77 -12.07
CA TYR A 462 -18.12 -6.95 -13.03
C TYR A 462 -19.50 -6.75 -12.36
N GLU A 463 -19.65 -7.22 -11.13
CA GLU A 463 -20.87 -7.13 -10.33
C GLU A 463 -21.18 -5.67 -9.96
N GLU A 464 -20.18 -4.86 -9.60
CA GLU A 464 -20.33 -3.42 -9.39
C GLU A 464 -20.71 -2.70 -10.69
N MET A 465 -20.16 -3.08 -11.85
CA MET A 465 -20.59 -2.53 -13.14
C MET A 465 -22.06 -2.85 -13.43
N ALA A 466 -22.49 -4.08 -13.16
CA ALA A 466 -23.89 -4.47 -13.31
C ALA A 466 -24.80 -3.66 -12.38
N ARG A 467 -24.38 -3.45 -11.12
CA ARG A 467 -25.11 -2.63 -10.15
C ARG A 467 -25.18 -1.16 -10.56
N LEU A 468 -24.08 -0.59 -11.03
CA LEU A 468 -24.04 0.77 -11.56
C LEU A 468 -24.99 0.92 -12.76
N CYS A 469 -25.01 -0.06 -13.67
CA CYS A 469 -25.90 -0.06 -14.82
C CYS A 469 -27.38 -0.03 -14.40
N GLN A 470 -27.75 -0.82 -13.37
CA GLN A 470 -29.12 -0.79 -12.81
C GLN A 470 -29.45 0.58 -12.21
N LEU A 471 -28.53 1.18 -11.47
CA LEU A 471 -28.74 2.48 -10.83
C LEU A 471 -28.87 3.64 -11.84
N CYS A 472 -28.26 3.49 -13.02
CA CYS A 472 -28.31 4.45 -14.13
C CYS A 472 -29.50 4.26 -15.06
N GLU A 473 -30.24 3.14 -14.97
CA GLU A 473 -31.29 2.79 -15.92
C GLU A 473 -32.41 3.85 -15.97
N GLY A 474 -32.73 4.35 -17.16
CA GLY A 474 -33.76 5.37 -17.38
C GLY A 474 -33.40 6.77 -16.86
N ARG A 475 -32.15 7.00 -16.46
CA ARG A 475 -31.68 8.28 -15.91
C ARG A 475 -30.72 8.98 -16.87
N THR A 476 -30.52 10.27 -16.64
CA THR A 476 -29.58 11.10 -17.41
C THR A 476 -28.69 11.86 -16.44
N LYS A 477 -27.37 11.78 -16.63
CA LYS A 477 -26.43 12.55 -15.82
C LYS A 477 -26.49 14.04 -16.16
N SER A 478 -26.11 14.89 -15.21
CA SER A 478 -25.87 16.29 -15.47
C SER A 478 -24.72 16.47 -16.49
N PRO A 479 -24.81 17.42 -17.44
CA PRO A 479 -23.71 17.73 -18.35
C PRO A 479 -22.49 18.29 -17.62
N ASP A 480 -22.68 18.89 -16.44
CA ASP A 480 -21.62 19.51 -15.64
C ASP A 480 -20.85 18.51 -14.76
N VAL A 481 -21.27 17.23 -14.75
CA VAL A 481 -20.62 16.18 -13.94
C VAL A 481 -19.98 15.15 -14.84
N ALA A 482 -18.67 14.97 -14.68
CA ALA A 482 -17.96 13.82 -15.22
C ALA A 482 -18.20 12.58 -14.35
N VAL A 483 -18.26 11.40 -14.96
CA VAL A 483 -18.34 10.13 -14.22
C VAL A 483 -17.25 9.23 -14.79
N ILE A 484 -16.25 8.89 -13.98
CA ILE A 484 -15.12 8.07 -14.40
C ILE A 484 -15.11 6.79 -13.56
N VAL A 485 -14.98 5.64 -14.23
CA VAL A 485 -14.84 4.31 -13.62
C VAL A 485 -13.50 3.72 -14.02
N THR A 486 -12.66 3.38 -13.04
CA THR A 486 -11.42 2.62 -13.27
C THR A 486 -11.65 1.13 -13.09
N CYS A 487 -11.14 0.32 -14.02
CA CYS A 487 -11.32 -1.13 -14.00
C CYS A 487 -10.19 -1.88 -14.71
N GLY A 488 -10.06 -3.19 -14.42
CA GLY A 488 -9.10 -4.05 -15.11
C GLY A 488 -9.53 -4.36 -16.55
N ARG A 489 -8.56 -4.64 -17.43
CA ARG A 489 -8.81 -4.95 -18.85
C ARG A 489 -9.77 -6.13 -19.05
N ASP A 490 -9.61 -7.20 -18.27
CA ASP A 490 -10.45 -8.40 -18.36
C ASP A 490 -11.90 -8.09 -17.94
N THR A 491 -12.08 -7.32 -16.86
CA THR A 491 -13.41 -6.86 -16.42
C THR A 491 -14.07 -5.96 -17.46
N TYR A 492 -13.33 -4.99 -18.01
CA TYR A 492 -13.80 -4.11 -19.08
C TYR A 492 -14.26 -4.93 -20.30
N ALA A 493 -13.41 -5.84 -20.77
CA ALA A 493 -13.71 -6.68 -21.94
C ALA A 493 -14.97 -7.54 -21.73
N ARG A 494 -15.12 -8.13 -20.53
CA ARG A 494 -16.33 -8.88 -20.17
C ARG A 494 -17.57 -7.99 -20.14
N ALA A 495 -17.50 -6.83 -19.50
CA ALA A 495 -18.62 -5.88 -19.43
C ALA A 495 -19.02 -5.33 -20.80
N CYS A 496 -18.08 -5.13 -21.72
CA CYS A 496 -18.36 -4.79 -23.12
C CYS A 496 -19.09 -5.92 -23.84
N LYS A 497 -18.59 -7.16 -23.71
CA LYS A 497 -19.20 -8.34 -24.32
C LYS A 497 -20.65 -8.56 -23.87
N ASP A 498 -20.91 -8.34 -22.58
CA ASP A 498 -22.23 -8.55 -21.98
C ASP A 498 -23.16 -7.31 -22.12
N GLY A 499 -22.69 -6.25 -22.79
CA GLY A 499 -23.48 -5.04 -23.08
C GLY A 499 -23.71 -4.11 -21.88
N LEU A 500 -22.99 -4.30 -20.79
CA LEU A 500 -23.05 -3.41 -19.62
C LEU A 500 -22.30 -2.10 -19.87
N MET A 501 -21.07 -2.19 -20.36
CA MET A 501 -20.24 -0.99 -20.58
C MET A 501 -20.85 -0.03 -21.62
N PRO A 502 -21.38 -0.49 -22.78
CA PRO A 502 -22.07 0.40 -23.72
C PRO A 502 -23.23 1.18 -23.09
N LYS A 503 -24.03 0.56 -22.20
CA LYS A 503 -25.12 1.24 -21.48
C LYS A 503 -24.60 2.29 -20.50
N LEU A 504 -23.48 2.00 -19.84
CA LEU A 504 -22.81 2.95 -18.95
C LEU A 504 -22.23 4.13 -19.73
N GLU A 505 -21.62 3.89 -20.89
CA GLU A 505 -21.13 4.93 -21.79
C GLU A 505 -22.27 5.80 -22.33
N GLU A 506 -23.45 5.23 -22.62
CA GLU A 506 -24.66 5.98 -22.98
C GLU A 506 -25.14 6.91 -21.85
N PHE A 507 -25.09 6.45 -20.60
CA PHE A 507 -25.31 7.32 -19.42
C PHE A 507 -24.25 8.41 -19.28
N GLY A 508 -23.06 8.21 -19.88
CA GLY A 508 -21.93 9.14 -19.88
C GLY A 508 -20.81 8.77 -18.92
N VAL A 509 -20.69 7.50 -18.54
CA VAL A 509 -19.53 6.95 -17.84
C VAL A 509 -18.33 6.90 -18.79
N GLN A 510 -17.18 7.32 -18.29
CA GLN A 510 -15.89 7.23 -18.97
C GLN A 510 -15.07 6.09 -18.33
N PRO A 511 -14.89 4.96 -19.02
CA PRO A 511 -14.05 3.88 -18.52
C PRO A 511 -12.58 4.27 -18.64
N VAL A 512 -11.81 4.00 -17.59
CA VAL A 512 -10.34 4.11 -17.57
C VAL A 512 -9.78 2.74 -17.21
N THR A 513 -8.77 2.29 -17.95
CA THR A 513 -8.11 1.01 -17.72
C THR A 513 -6.64 1.22 -17.37
N ASP A 514 -5.98 0.18 -16.88
CA ASP A 514 -4.54 0.10 -16.57
C ASP A 514 -4.03 0.99 -15.43
N THR A 515 -4.73 2.05 -15.06
CA THR A 515 -4.38 2.96 -13.96
C THR A 515 -5.45 3.01 -12.89
N CYS A 516 -5.03 3.24 -11.65
CA CYS A 516 -5.88 3.33 -10.47
C CYS A 516 -6.02 4.79 -10.03
N TRP A 517 -7.11 5.16 -9.33
CA TRP A 517 -7.35 6.53 -8.88
C TRP A 517 -6.21 7.15 -8.04
N CYS A 518 -5.45 6.33 -7.31
CA CYS A 518 -4.26 6.80 -6.59
C CYS A 518 -3.13 7.32 -7.50
N MET A 519 -3.21 7.12 -8.82
CA MET A 519 -2.24 7.58 -9.83
C MET A 519 -2.83 8.61 -10.81
N ILE A 520 -4.13 8.88 -10.72
CA ILE A 520 -4.82 9.74 -11.67
C ILE A 520 -4.72 11.21 -11.23
N GLY A 521 -4.22 12.05 -12.13
CA GLY A 521 -4.10 13.50 -11.96
C GLY A 521 -4.62 14.29 -13.16
N GLU A 522 -4.17 15.54 -13.31
CA GLU A 522 -4.43 16.33 -14.50
C GLU A 522 -3.67 15.77 -15.73
N PRO A 523 -4.21 15.91 -16.95
CA PRO A 523 -5.51 16.50 -17.30
C PRO A 523 -6.70 15.51 -17.28
N LEU A 524 -6.50 14.23 -16.96
CA LEU A 524 -7.61 13.26 -16.87
C LEU A 524 -8.66 13.71 -15.85
N ILE A 525 -8.20 14.23 -14.71
CA ILE A 525 -9.00 15.13 -13.89
C ILE A 525 -8.91 16.52 -14.53
N HIS A 526 -10.01 16.97 -15.14
CA HIS A 526 -10.02 18.27 -15.82
C HIS A 526 -9.63 19.41 -14.85
N PRO A 527 -8.79 20.40 -15.24
CA PRO A 527 -8.29 21.44 -14.33
C PRO A 527 -9.37 22.31 -13.65
N LEU A 528 -10.57 22.36 -14.23
CA LEU A 528 -11.72 23.07 -13.64
C LEU A 528 -12.47 22.27 -12.57
N VAL A 529 -12.22 20.96 -12.43
CA VAL A 529 -12.79 20.15 -11.35
C VAL A 529 -12.31 20.72 -10.02
N ARG A 530 -13.24 20.99 -9.11
CA ARG A 530 -12.95 21.45 -7.74
C ARG A 530 -13.37 20.42 -6.71
N THR A 531 -14.48 19.73 -6.94
CA THR A 531 -15.04 18.74 -6.01
C THR A 531 -15.23 17.38 -6.67
N ILE A 532 -14.62 16.36 -6.07
CA ILE A 532 -14.72 14.95 -6.47
C ILE A 532 -15.54 14.20 -5.43
N MET A 533 -16.50 13.40 -5.88
CA MET A 533 -17.25 12.47 -5.04
C MET A 533 -16.86 11.02 -5.36
N THR A 534 -16.68 10.19 -4.33
CA THR A 534 -16.32 8.78 -4.50
C THR A 534 -17.03 7.89 -3.47
N ASN A 535 -17.21 6.61 -3.81
CA ASN A 535 -17.64 5.57 -2.86
C ASN A 535 -16.48 4.77 -2.24
N SER A 536 -15.23 5.16 -2.53
CA SER A 536 -14.04 4.52 -1.97
C SER A 536 -13.51 5.29 -0.76
N ALA A 537 -13.47 4.66 0.41
CA ALA A 537 -12.82 5.24 1.58
C ALA A 537 -11.31 5.44 1.36
N LYS A 538 -10.65 4.53 0.62
CA LYS A 538 -9.22 4.65 0.25
C LYS A 538 -9.00 5.91 -0.59
N PHE A 539 -9.83 6.18 -1.60
CA PHE A 539 -9.66 7.37 -2.42
C PHE A 539 -10.15 8.65 -1.74
N ALA A 540 -11.20 8.58 -0.92
CA ALA A 540 -11.60 9.72 -0.09
C ALA A 540 -10.45 10.16 0.86
N HIS A 541 -9.68 9.22 1.39
CA HIS A 541 -8.50 9.49 2.21
C HIS A 541 -7.35 10.16 1.43
N TYR A 542 -6.90 9.54 0.33
CA TYR A 542 -5.72 10.02 -0.41
C TYR A 542 -6.03 11.15 -1.41
N GLY A 543 -7.25 11.19 -1.96
CA GLY A 543 -7.62 11.99 -3.12
C GLY A 543 -7.40 13.48 -2.91
N GLY A 544 -7.68 14.00 -1.71
CA GLY A 544 -7.46 15.42 -1.41
C GLY A 544 -5.98 15.83 -1.51
N GLY A 545 -5.07 14.99 -1.00
CA GLY A 545 -3.63 15.22 -1.09
C GLY A 545 -3.08 15.03 -2.51
N LEU A 546 -3.50 13.94 -3.18
CA LEU A 546 -3.01 13.58 -4.51
C LEU A 546 -3.49 14.54 -5.61
N THR A 547 -4.75 14.99 -5.52
CA THR A 547 -5.39 15.78 -6.59
C THR A 547 -5.52 17.27 -6.24
N LYS A 548 -5.32 17.65 -4.97
CA LYS A 548 -5.56 19.00 -4.44
C LYS A 548 -7.00 19.47 -4.68
N ARG A 549 -7.96 18.53 -4.62
CA ARG A 549 -9.41 18.78 -4.78
C ARG A 549 -10.17 18.51 -3.50
N ASN A 550 -11.38 19.07 -3.43
CA ASN A 550 -12.33 18.80 -2.36
C ASN A 550 -12.89 17.37 -2.52
N MET A 551 -12.89 16.61 -1.44
CA MET A 551 -13.40 15.23 -1.44
C MET A 551 -14.76 15.14 -0.75
N ARG A 552 -15.71 14.52 -1.44
CA ARG A 552 -17.00 14.09 -0.91
C ARG A 552 -17.09 12.56 -0.96
N PHE A 553 -17.83 11.96 -0.04
CA PHE A 553 -18.00 10.51 0.09
C PHE A 553 -19.49 10.14 0.15
N ALA A 554 -19.88 9.06 -0.54
CA ALA A 554 -21.26 8.56 -0.58
C ALA A 554 -21.30 7.08 -0.99
N SER A 555 -22.45 6.41 -0.85
CA SER A 555 -22.72 5.12 -1.49
C SER A 555 -22.67 5.19 -3.01
N LEU A 556 -22.63 4.04 -3.69
CA LEU A 556 -22.73 4.00 -5.16
C LEU A 556 -24.02 4.67 -5.65
N ALA A 557 -25.15 4.39 -4.99
CA ALA A 557 -26.42 5.04 -5.29
C ALA A 557 -26.37 6.56 -5.08
N GLY A 558 -25.75 7.02 -3.99
CA GLY A 558 -25.54 8.45 -3.73
C GLY A 558 -24.64 9.12 -4.78
N CYS A 559 -23.62 8.41 -5.27
CA CYS A 559 -22.77 8.88 -6.35
C CYS A 559 -23.55 9.06 -7.67
N VAL A 560 -24.44 8.11 -8.01
CA VAL A 560 -25.30 8.20 -9.21
C VAL A 560 -26.33 9.33 -9.06
N GLU A 561 -26.89 9.52 -7.87
CA GLU A 561 -27.79 10.64 -7.58
C GLU A 561 -27.08 11.98 -7.79
N ALA A 562 -25.89 12.14 -7.22
CA ALA A 562 -25.06 13.33 -7.41
C ALA A 562 -24.67 13.53 -8.88
N ALA A 563 -24.41 12.46 -9.63
CA ALA A 563 -24.14 12.52 -11.07
C ALA A 563 -25.32 13.12 -11.85
N CYS A 564 -26.56 12.76 -11.48
CA CYS A 564 -27.77 13.25 -12.14
C CYS A 564 -28.10 14.69 -11.74
N VAL A 565 -27.98 15.04 -10.46
CA VAL A 565 -28.40 16.35 -9.92
C VAL A 565 -27.31 17.42 -10.06
N GLY A 566 -26.03 17.04 -10.15
CA GLY A 566 -24.90 17.96 -10.14
C GLY A 566 -24.53 18.49 -8.76
N LYS A 567 -25.25 18.08 -7.72
CA LYS A 567 -25.04 18.51 -6.34
C LYS A 567 -25.35 17.38 -5.37
N SER A 568 -24.71 17.41 -4.21
CA SER A 568 -25.03 16.54 -3.07
C SER A 568 -25.00 17.33 -1.77
N ARG A 569 -26.05 17.19 -0.97
CA ARG A 569 -26.10 17.77 0.38
C ARG A 569 -25.19 16.98 1.31
N LYS A 570 -24.65 17.65 2.32
CA LYS A 570 -23.91 16.96 3.39
C LYS A 570 -24.91 16.39 4.38
N VAL A 571 -25.18 15.09 4.26
CA VAL A 571 -26.16 14.38 5.08
C VAL A 571 -25.49 13.12 5.60
N ILE A 572 -25.66 12.86 6.89
CA ILE A 572 -25.25 11.59 7.50
C ILE A 572 -26.28 10.55 7.06
N PRO A 573 -25.88 9.36 6.55
CA PRO A 573 -26.81 8.32 6.19
C PRO A 573 -27.74 7.92 7.34
N ASP A 574 -28.96 7.50 7.03
CA ASP A 574 -29.94 7.11 8.04
C ASP A 574 -29.43 5.97 8.93
N TRP A 575 -28.61 5.06 8.38
CA TRP A 575 -28.02 3.95 9.14
C TRP A 575 -26.99 4.39 10.21
N LEU A 576 -26.48 5.62 10.10
CA LEU A 576 -25.59 6.28 11.05
C LEU A 576 -26.30 7.28 12.00
N SER A 577 -27.59 7.53 11.77
CA SER A 577 -28.38 8.53 12.49
C SER A 577 -28.98 8.02 13.80
#